data_AF-A0A127B4N3-F1
#
_entry.id   AF-A0A127B4N3-F1
#
_cell.length_a   1.000
_cell.length_b   1.000
_cell.length_c   1.000
_cell.angle_alpha   90.00
_cell.angle_beta   90.00
_cell.angle_gamma   90.00
#
_symmetry.space_group_name_H-M   'P 1'
#
loop_
_entity.id
_entity.type
_entity.pdbx_description
1 polymer ?
#
loop_
_entity_poly.entity_id
_entity_poly.type
_entity_poly.pdbx_seq_one_letter_code
_entity_poly.pdbx_strand_id
1 'polypeptide(L)'
;MSLTVDCPECHEENAYFNGRYYECPDCGSEWDENLKKEPNLSNDKKEYERLIKLKEPFFTLEQGKLYECALEFPNGELEDTTIIPLAFEEGRNRQFILTDARRFINAHPQDISEIIKMDFLTLWNDGLSDYPEGFETMSAVFTTQKDGTGLDGLGIYYYEFKKTQEL
;
A
#
# COMPACT_ATOMS: atom_id res chain seq x y z
N MET A 1 -4.52 -34.89 7.77
CA MET A 1 -5.04 -34.30 9.02
C MET A 1 -5.03 -32.80 8.80
N SER A 2 -6.20 -32.17 8.74
CA SER A 2 -6.31 -30.71 8.59
C SER A 2 -6.01 -30.12 9.96
N LEU A 3 -4.90 -29.40 10.10
CA LEU A 3 -4.60 -28.63 11.30
C LEU A 3 -5.45 -27.35 11.21
N THR A 4 -6.60 -27.33 11.87
CA THR A 4 -7.31 -26.08 12.14
C THR A 4 -6.51 -25.32 13.20
N VAL A 5 -6.30 -24.02 12.96
CA VAL A 5 -5.53 -23.15 13.85
C VAL A 5 -6.50 -22.16 14.43
N ASP A 6 -6.62 -22.18 15.75
CA ASP A 6 -7.54 -21.31 16.46
C ASP A 6 -6.90 -19.93 16.63
N CYS A 7 -7.67 -18.88 16.39
CA CYS A 7 -7.20 -17.52 16.65
C CYS A 7 -7.03 -17.30 18.17
N PRO A 8 -5.88 -16.82 18.65
CA PRO A 8 -5.67 -16.55 20.08
C PRO A 8 -6.51 -15.38 20.59
N GLU A 9 -7.00 -14.50 19.70
CA GLU A 9 -7.75 -13.30 20.05
C GLU A 9 -9.27 -13.49 20.01
N CYS A 10 -9.79 -14.13 18.94
CA CYS A 10 -11.25 -14.33 18.78
C CYS A 10 -11.69 -15.80 18.91
N HIS A 11 -10.74 -16.74 19.02
CA HIS A 11 -10.98 -18.18 19.17
C HIS A 11 -11.72 -18.84 18.00
N GLU A 12 -11.84 -18.17 16.85
CA GLU A 12 -12.35 -18.79 15.63
C GLU A 12 -11.30 -19.72 15.00
N GLU A 13 -11.75 -20.87 14.49
CA GLU A 13 -10.89 -21.97 14.01
C GLU A 13 -10.43 -21.82 12.54
N ASN A 14 -10.66 -20.64 11.95
CA ASN A 14 -10.42 -20.37 10.52
C ASN A 14 -9.11 -19.63 10.25
N ALA A 15 -8.20 -19.56 11.22
CA ALA A 15 -6.92 -18.92 10.99
C ALA A 15 -6.07 -19.74 10.00
N TYR A 16 -5.32 -19.05 9.15
CA TYR A 16 -4.45 -19.69 8.17
C TYR A 16 -3.04 -19.08 8.20
N PHE A 17 -2.04 -19.88 7.85
CA PHE A 17 -0.67 -19.40 7.70
C PHE A 17 -0.48 -18.81 6.30
N ASN A 18 -0.16 -17.51 6.21
CA ASN A 18 -0.03 -16.80 4.93
C ASN A 18 1.38 -16.91 4.30
N GLY A 19 2.23 -17.79 4.83
CA GLY A 19 3.63 -17.96 4.40
C GLY A 19 4.63 -17.16 5.24
N ARG A 20 4.16 -16.24 6.10
CA ARG A 20 5.01 -15.46 7.02
C ARG A 20 4.53 -15.50 8.47
N TYR A 21 3.22 -15.47 8.72
CA TYR A 21 2.60 -15.59 10.03
C TYR A 21 1.18 -16.18 9.89
N TYR A 22 0.54 -16.52 11.00
CA TYR A 22 -0.88 -16.85 11.04
C TYR A 22 -1.73 -15.59 11.00
N GLU A 23 -2.79 -15.61 10.21
CA GLU A 23 -3.74 -14.51 10.05
C GLU A 23 -5.16 -15.04 10.29
N CYS A 24 -5.95 -14.29 11.06
CA CYS A 24 -7.36 -14.59 11.29
C CYS A 24 -8.24 -13.77 10.34
N PRO A 25 -9.03 -14.41 9.45
CA PRO A 25 -9.91 -13.70 8.54
C PRO A 25 -11.09 -13.01 9.25
N ASP A 26 -11.48 -13.48 10.44
CA ASP A 26 -12.65 -13.00 11.17
C ASP A 26 -12.35 -11.71 11.97
N CYS A 27 -11.19 -11.63 12.62
CA CYS A 27 -10.82 -10.45 13.43
C CYS A 27 -9.60 -9.68 12.90
N GLY A 28 -8.92 -10.19 11.88
CA GLY A 28 -7.72 -9.58 11.29
C GLY A 28 -6.48 -9.65 12.18
N SER A 29 -6.48 -10.48 13.22
CA SER A 29 -5.32 -10.66 14.09
C SER A 29 -4.23 -11.46 13.37
N GLU A 30 -2.97 -11.09 13.59
CA GLU A 30 -1.79 -11.73 13.00
C GLU A 30 -0.85 -12.21 14.12
N TRP A 31 -0.36 -13.45 14.07
CA TRP A 31 0.54 -14.02 15.09
C TRP A 31 1.45 -15.13 14.56
N ASP A 32 2.57 -15.39 15.23
CA ASP A 32 3.44 -16.55 14.99
C ASP A 32 4.19 -16.86 16.29
N GLU A 33 4.32 -18.14 16.64
CA GLU A 33 5.09 -18.63 17.80
C GLU A 33 6.61 -18.42 17.63
N ASN A 34 7.09 -18.28 16.39
CA ASN A 34 8.49 -18.08 16.03
C ASN A 34 8.83 -16.65 15.57
N LEU A 35 7.93 -15.67 15.77
CA LEU A 35 8.27 -14.26 15.60
C LEU A 35 9.43 -13.92 16.54
N LYS A 36 10.66 -14.02 16.02
CA LYS A 36 11.79 -13.26 16.55
C LYS A 36 11.29 -11.83 16.63
N LYS A 37 11.14 -11.30 17.85
CA LYS A 37 10.78 -9.90 18.12
C LYS A 37 11.36 -9.05 17.00
N GLU A 38 10.49 -8.49 16.15
CA GLU A 38 10.96 -7.80 14.96
C GLU A 38 12.04 -6.80 15.40
N PRO A 39 13.21 -6.79 14.74
CA PRO A 39 14.26 -5.82 15.05
C PRO A 39 13.62 -4.44 14.96
N ASN A 40 13.73 -3.65 16.04
CA ASN A 40 13.16 -2.30 16.20
C ASN A 40 12.58 -1.76 14.89
N LEU A 41 11.28 -1.98 14.67
CA LEU A 41 10.54 -1.34 13.58
C LEU A 41 10.95 0.14 13.59
N SER A 42 11.47 0.66 12.47
CA SER A 42 11.72 2.10 12.33
C SER A 42 10.45 2.85 12.74
N ASN A 43 10.59 4.05 13.30
CA ASN A 43 9.44 4.81 13.76
C ASN A 43 8.38 4.96 12.64
N ASP A 44 8.82 5.04 11.38
CA ASP A 44 7.96 5.15 10.20
C ASP A 44 7.14 3.88 9.94
N LYS A 45 7.68 2.68 10.13
CA LYS A 45 6.89 1.44 9.95
C LYS A 45 5.79 1.31 11.01
N LYS A 46 6.06 1.73 12.26
CA LYS A 46 5.03 1.76 13.32
C LYS A 46 3.94 2.80 13.02
N GLU A 47 4.34 3.94 12.47
CA GLU A 47 3.40 4.98 12.07
C GLU A 47 2.53 4.50 10.90
N TYR A 48 3.13 3.88 9.89
CA TYR A 48 2.40 3.24 8.78
C TYR A 48 1.35 2.22 9.28
N GLU A 49 1.74 1.29 10.15
CA GLU A 49 0.83 0.29 10.74
C GLU A 49 -0.31 0.91 11.57
N ARG A 50 -0.05 2.07 12.19
CA ARG A 50 -1.09 2.83 12.90
C ARG A 50 -2.06 3.47 11.90
N LEU A 51 -1.54 4.06 10.83
CA LEU A 51 -2.30 4.84 9.87
C LEU A 51 -3.18 3.98 8.97
N ILE A 52 -2.76 2.77 8.58
CA ILE A 52 -3.60 1.83 7.78
C ILE A 52 -4.89 1.42 8.51
N LYS A 53 -4.92 1.49 9.85
CA LYS A 53 -6.07 1.07 10.67
C LYS A 53 -7.15 2.16 10.79
N LEU A 54 -6.88 3.37 10.30
CA LEU A 54 -7.87 4.44 10.27
C LEU A 54 -8.97 4.09 9.26
N LYS A 55 -10.22 4.35 9.63
CA LYS A 55 -11.39 4.02 8.79
C LYS A 55 -11.55 4.94 7.58
N GLU A 56 -11.01 6.15 7.68
CA GLU A 56 -11.13 7.18 6.65
C GLU A 56 -9.74 7.80 6.42
N PRO A 57 -9.39 8.08 5.15
CA PRO A 57 -8.17 8.79 4.83
C PRO A 57 -8.28 10.27 5.19
N PHE A 58 -7.13 10.90 5.47
CA PHE A 58 -7.09 12.34 5.75
C PHE A 58 -7.35 13.20 4.51
N PHE A 59 -6.92 12.70 3.34
CA PHE A 59 -7.21 13.23 2.01
C PHE A 59 -7.08 12.10 0.99
N THR A 60 -7.58 12.34 -0.21
CA THR A 60 -7.49 11.39 -1.31
C THR A 60 -6.96 12.07 -2.56
N LEU A 61 -6.21 11.33 -3.37
CA LEU A 61 -5.87 11.74 -4.73
C LEU A 61 -6.88 11.13 -5.70
N GLU A 62 -7.11 11.81 -6.82
CA GLU A 62 -8.04 11.33 -7.82
C GLU A 62 -7.48 10.10 -8.54
N GLN A 63 -8.24 8.99 -8.49
CA GLN A 63 -7.87 7.75 -9.16
C GLN A 63 -7.66 7.96 -10.66
N GLY A 64 -6.58 7.37 -11.19
CA GLY A 64 -6.25 7.38 -12.61
C GLY A 64 -5.65 8.68 -13.12
N LYS A 65 -5.34 9.63 -12.25
CA LYS A 65 -4.73 10.92 -12.61
C LYS A 65 -3.23 10.90 -12.38
N LEU A 66 -2.47 11.49 -13.29
CA LEU A 66 -1.01 11.60 -13.13
C LEU A 66 -0.68 12.80 -12.24
N TYR A 67 0.15 12.56 -11.24
CA TYR A 67 0.71 13.57 -10.36
C TYR A 67 2.23 13.58 -10.46
N GLU A 68 2.80 14.77 -10.41
CA GLU A 68 4.21 15.00 -10.05
C GLU A 68 4.27 15.15 -8.52
N CYS A 69 5.27 14.55 -7.86
CA CYS A 69 5.46 14.67 -6.42
C CYS A 69 6.93 14.48 -6.02
N ALA A 70 7.27 14.92 -4.81
CA ALA A 70 8.56 14.66 -4.20
C ALA A 70 8.49 13.41 -3.30
N LEU A 71 9.61 12.71 -3.18
CA LEU A 71 9.88 11.57 -2.30
C LEU A 71 10.90 11.98 -1.24
N GLU A 72 10.69 11.56 0.00
CA GLU A 72 11.71 11.56 1.04
C GLU A 72 11.92 10.12 1.53
N PHE A 73 13.12 9.60 1.29
CA PHE A 73 13.50 8.25 1.69
C PHE A 73 13.89 8.22 3.18
N PRO A 74 13.87 7.03 3.84
CA PRO A 74 14.26 6.91 5.25
C PRO A 74 15.70 7.36 5.58
N ASN A 75 16.58 7.45 4.58
CA ASN A 75 17.94 7.96 4.72
C ASN A 75 18.01 9.52 4.63
N GLY A 76 16.88 10.20 4.42
CA GLY A 76 16.77 11.64 4.22
C GLY A 76 17.07 12.10 2.79
N GLU A 77 17.25 11.18 1.84
CA GLU A 77 17.41 11.50 0.42
C GLU A 77 16.09 11.98 -0.18
N LEU A 78 16.17 12.96 -1.07
CA LEU A 78 15.03 13.57 -1.73
C LEU A 78 15.10 13.32 -3.23
N GLU A 79 13.98 12.91 -3.83
CA GLU A 79 13.85 12.71 -5.28
C GLU A 79 12.50 13.21 -5.80
N ASP A 80 12.45 13.59 -7.07
CA ASP A 80 11.18 13.87 -7.76
C ASP A 80 10.71 12.62 -8.51
N THR A 81 9.41 12.35 -8.50
CA THR A 81 8.82 11.26 -9.25
C THR A 81 7.44 11.61 -9.82
N THR A 82 6.85 10.65 -10.52
CA THR A 82 5.46 10.71 -10.94
C THR A 82 4.68 9.53 -10.38
N ILE A 83 3.44 9.77 -9.98
CA ILE A 83 2.56 8.72 -9.49
C ILE A 83 1.20 8.73 -10.18
N ILE A 84 0.55 7.56 -10.23
CA ILE A 84 -0.89 7.44 -10.48
C ILE A 84 -1.54 6.80 -9.25
N PRO A 85 -2.47 7.49 -8.58
CA PRO A 85 -3.34 6.88 -7.59
C PRO A 85 -4.25 5.86 -8.29
N LEU A 86 -4.27 4.63 -7.79
CA LEU A 86 -5.11 3.54 -8.27
C LEU A 86 -6.34 3.45 -7.38
N ALA A 87 -6.62 2.29 -6.78
CA ALA A 87 -7.82 2.10 -5.96
C ALA A 87 -7.59 2.41 -4.47
N PHE A 88 -8.61 2.98 -3.83
CA PHE A 88 -8.74 3.04 -2.37
C PHE A 88 -9.38 1.77 -1.82
N GLU A 89 -8.94 1.36 -0.64
CA GLU A 89 -9.62 0.33 0.13
C GLU A 89 -10.82 0.90 0.86
N GLU A 90 -11.99 0.28 0.70
CA GLU A 90 -13.18 0.69 1.42
C GLU A 90 -13.02 0.51 2.93
N GLY A 91 -13.29 1.58 3.69
CA GLY A 91 -13.24 1.54 5.15
C GLY A 91 -11.83 1.47 5.76
N ARG A 92 -10.78 1.71 4.96
CA ARG A 92 -9.39 1.84 5.44
C ARG A 92 -8.68 3.05 4.82
N ASN A 93 -7.73 3.62 5.56
CA ASN A 93 -6.83 4.65 5.05
C ASN A 93 -5.67 4.00 4.29
N ARG A 94 -5.97 3.44 3.12
CA ARG A 94 -4.99 2.78 2.26
C ARG A 94 -5.40 2.93 0.80
N GLN A 95 -4.45 3.27 -0.06
CA GLN A 95 -4.65 3.30 -1.51
C GLN A 95 -3.41 2.77 -2.23
N PHE A 96 -3.62 2.09 -3.34
CA PHE A 96 -2.51 1.74 -4.22
C PHE A 96 -2.05 2.96 -5.01
N ILE A 97 -0.73 3.11 -5.13
CA ILE A 97 -0.12 4.05 -6.06
C ILE A 97 0.81 3.28 -7.01
N LEU A 98 0.83 3.72 -8.26
CA LEU A 98 1.90 3.39 -9.19
C LEU A 98 2.96 4.48 -9.11
N THR A 99 4.21 4.13 -8.82
CA THR A 99 5.35 5.05 -8.84
C THR A 99 6.08 4.99 -10.19
N ASP A 100 6.91 5.99 -10.49
CA ASP A 100 7.54 6.18 -11.82
C ASP A 100 6.52 6.09 -12.97
N ALA A 101 5.32 6.62 -12.73
CA ALA A 101 4.17 6.35 -13.56
C ALA A 101 4.36 6.79 -15.01
N ARG A 102 5.04 7.92 -15.25
CA ARG A 102 5.31 8.44 -16.61
C ARG A 102 6.14 7.45 -17.44
N ARG A 103 7.08 6.72 -16.84
CA ARG A 103 7.82 5.66 -17.54
C ARG A 103 6.88 4.57 -18.01
N PHE A 104 5.99 4.09 -17.14
CA PHE A 104 5.06 3.02 -17.46
C PHE A 104 3.96 3.42 -18.43
N ILE A 105 3.45 4.65 -18.35
CA ILE A 105 2.49 5.18 -19.34
C ILE A 105 3.08 5.11 -20.75
N ASN A 106 4.36 5.47 -20.90
CA ASN A 106 5.03 5.49 -22.19
C ASN A 106 5.37 4.08 -22.70
N ALA A 107 5.75 3.16 -21.80
CA ALA A 107 6.15 1.81 -22.17
C ALA A 107 4.96 0.86 -22.36
N HIS A 108 3.93 0.98 -21.52
CA HIS A 108 2.80 0.05 -21.36
C HIS A 108 1.44 0.76 -21.26
N PRO A 109 1.07 1.63 -22.24
CA PRO A 109 -0.13 2.47 -22.11
C PRO A 109 -1.45 1.69 -22.01
N GLN A 110 -1.54 0.51 -22.64
CA GLN A 110 -2.74 -0.33 -22.58
C GLN A 110 -2.92 -0.94 -21.19
N ASP A 111 -1.85 -1.52 -20.64
CA ASP A 111 -1.83 -2.13 -19.29
C ASP A 111 -2.21 -1.08 -18.24
N ILE A 112 -1.67 0.14 -18.33
CA ILE A 112 -2.04 1.26 -17.44
C ILE A 112 -3.53 1.59 -17.52
N SER A 113 -4.10 1.59 -18.73
CA SER A 113 -5.52 1.88 -18.93
C SER A 113 -6.46 0.82 -18.36
N GLU A 114 -5.96 -0.40 -18.15
CA GLU A 114 -6.69 -1.50 -17.51
C GLU A 114 -6.52 -1.45 -16.00
N ILE A 115 -5.28 -1.29 -15.51
CA ILE A 115 -4.94 -1.20 -14.08
C ILE A 115 -5.68 -0.06 -13.38
N ILE A 116 -5.82 1.10 -14.03
CA ILE A 116 -6.57 2.25 -13.47
C ILE A 116 -8.04 1.92 -13.20
N LYS A 117 -8.63 0.93 -13.89
CA LYS A 117 -10.03 0.54 -13.74
C LYS A 117 -10.24 -0.54 -12.67
N MET A 118 -9.18 -1.14 -12.17
CA MET A 118 -9.26 -2.22 -11.19
C MET A 118 -9.64 -1.66 -9.81
N ASP A 119 -10.36 -2.46 -9.03
CA ASP A 119 -10.65 -2.17 -7.63
C ASP A 119 -9.50 -2.63 -6.71
N PHE A 120 -9.58 -2.25 -5.43
CA PHE A 120 -8.52 -2.52 -4.46
C PHE A 120 -8.25 -4.01 -4.26
N LEU A 121 -9.31 -4.83 -4.18
CA LEU A 121 -9.18 -6.27 -3.95
C LEU A 121 -8.55 -6.97 -5.15
N THR A 122 -8.90 -6.54 -6.37
CA THR A 122 -8.31 -7.04 -7.60
C THR A 122 -6.82 -6.72 -7.64
N LEU A 123 -6.43 -5.47 -7.38
CA LEU A 123 -5.03 -5.07 -7.32
C LEU A 123 -4.24 -5.80 -6.21
N TRP A 124 -4.88 -6.06 -5.07
CA TRP A 124 -4.30 -6.78 -3.94
C TRP A 124 -4.08 -8.27 -4.25
N ASN A 125 -5.06 -8.93 -4.86
CA ASN A 125 -5.04 -10.37 -5.12
C ASN A 125 -4.26 -10.76 -6.36
N ASP A 126 -4.35 -9.96 -7.43
CA ASP A 126 -3.66 -10.26 -8.69
C ASP A 126 -2.15 -10.05 -8.56
N GLY A 127 -1.69 -9.43 -7.46
CA GLY A 127 -0.29 -9.27 -7.14
C GLY A 127 0.44 -8.65 -8.32
N LEU A 128 0.28 -7.35 -8.52
CA LEU A 128 1.00 -6.60 -9.57
C LEU A 128 2.53 -6.67 -9.46
N SER A 129 3.07 -7.45 -8.50
CA SER A 129 4.44 -7.95 -8.53
C SER A 129 4.72 -8.62 -9.88
N ASP A 130 5.60 -7.97 -10.67
CA ASP A 130 6.10 -8.41 -11.97
C ASP A 130 5.14 -8.29 -13.18
N TYR A 131 4.01 -7.58 -13.07
CA TYR A 131 3.12 -7.36 -14.22
C TYR A 131 2.68 -5.90 -14.40
N PRO A 132 3.01 -5.27 -15.54
CA PRO A 132 3.96 -5.68 -16.59
C PRO A 132 5.43 -5.78 -16.10
N GLU A 133 6.33 -6.37 -16.89
CA GLU A 133 7.73 -6.60 -16.49
C GLU A 133 8.40 -5.31 -15.98
N GLY A 134 8.91 -5.33 -14.74
CA GLY A 134 9.51 -4.16 -14.08
C GLY A 134 8.53 -3.19 -13.41
N PHE A 135 7.24 -3.55 -13.27
CA PHE A 135 6.27 -2.83 -12.43
C PHE A 135 6.65 -2.90 -10.95
N GLU A 136 6.83 -1.73 -10.33
CA GLU A 136 6.85 -1.61 -8.87
C GLU A 136 5.56 -0.90 -8.45
N THR A 137 4.57 -1.65 -7.98
CA THR A 137 3.40 -1.07 -7.31
C THR A 137 3.56 -1.20 -5.82
N MET A 138 3.33 -0.10 -5.12
CA MET A 138 3.36 -0.09 -3.67
C MET A 138 2.03 0.40 -3.12
N SER A 139 1.60 -0.22 -2.02
CA SER A 139 0.52 0.35 -1.21
C SER A 139 1.08 1.57 -0.48
N ALA A 140 0.52 2.75 -0.76
CA ALA A 140 0.80 3.95 0.01
C ALA A 140 -0.41 4.31 0.89
N VAL A 141 -0.11 4.93 2.01
CA VAL A 141 -1.11 5.41 2.97
C VAL A 141 -1.05 6.92 2.92
N PHE A 142 -2.18 7.59 2.71
CA PHE A 142 -2.22 9.04 2.66
C PHE A 142 -2.34 9.57 4.08
N THR A 143 -1.26 10.20 4.54
CA THR A 143 -1.02 10.58 5.92
C THR A 143 -1.28 12.07 6.16
N THR A 144 -2.14 12.32 7.15
CA THR A 144 -2.42 13.60 7.83
C THR A 144 -2.83 14.82 6.99
N GLN A 145 -3.83 15.56 7.49
CA GLN A 145 -4.28 16.85 6.95
C GLN A 145 -3.24 17.98 7.12
N LYS A 146 -2.18 17.77 7.91
CA LYS A 146 -1.32 18.87 8.35
C LYS A 146 -0.31 19.26 7.28
N ASP A 147 0.14 18.30 6.48
CA ASP A 147 1.20 18.50 5.49
C ASP A 147 0.87 17.85 4.12
N GLY A 148 -0.27 17.15 4.00
CA GLY A 148 -0.75 16.61 2.72
C GLY A 148 0.19 15.56 2.13
N THR A 149 0.69 14.65 2.95
CA THR A 149 1.74 13.69 2.60
C THR A 149 1.22 12.26 2.47
N GLY A 150 1.87 11.43 1.67
CA GLY A 150 1.72 9.97 1.68
C GLY A 150 2.90 9.31 2.41
N LEU A 151 2.71 8.09 2.90
CA LEU A 151 3.71 7.24 3.50
C LEU A 151 3.48 5.80 3.03
N ASP A 152 4.49 5.14 2.48
CA ASP A 152 4.37 3.72 2.12
C ASP A 152 4.92 2.78 3.19
N GLY A 153 4.78 1.47 2.94
CA GLY A 153 5.25 0.42 3.84
C GLY A 153 6.78 0.32 3.95
N LEU A 154 7.54 1.03 3.11
CA LEU A 154 9.00 1.15 3.18
C LEU A 154 9.44 2.37 3.99
N GLY A 155 8.50 3.22 4.41
CA GLY A 155 8.79 4.45 5.15
C GLY A 155 9.18 5.62 4.25
N ILE A 156 8.85 5.58 2.96
CA ILE A 156 9.07 6.70 2.04
C ILE A 156 7.89 7.66 2.15
N TYR A 157 8.18 8.94 2.33
CA TYR A 157 7.16 9.99 2.32
C TYR A 157 6.98 10.55 0.91
N TYR A 158 5.74 10.86 0.56
CA TYR A 158 5.33 11.46 -0.71
C TYR A 158 4.69 12.81 -0.40
N TYR A 159 5.04 13.89 -1.09
CA TYR A 159 4.45 15.20 -0.80
C TYR A 159 4.48 16.13 -2.01
N GLU A 160 3.87 17.32 -1.86
CA GLU A 160 3.77 18.33 -2.92
C GLU A 160 3.07 17.83 -4.21
N PHE A 161 2.03 17.00 -4.05
CA PHE A 161 1.27 16.43 -5.17
C PHE A 161 0.73 17.50 -6.13
N LYS A 162 1.23 17.50 -7.35
CA LYS A 162 0.80 18.39 -8.42
C LYS A 162 0.16 17.59 -9.55
N LYS A 163 -1.16 17.69 -9.63
CA LYS A 163 -1.93 17.06 -10.72
C LYS A 163 -1.50 17.64 -12.06
N THR A 164 -1.18 16.76 -13.01
CA THR A 164 -0.84 17.14 -14.37
C THR A 164 -2.09 17.15 -15.27
N GLN A 165 -1.95 17.66 -16.50
CA GLN A 165 -2.99 17.51 -17.54
C GLN A 165 -2.83 16.22 -18.34
N GLU A 166 -1.76 15.47 -18.08
CA GLU A 166 -1.51 14.14 -18.65
C GLU A 166 -2.32 13.12 -17.83
N LEU A 167 -3.00 12.19 -18.51
CA LEU A 167 -4.05 11.29 -17.98
C LEU A 167 -5.33 11.95 -17.43
#